data_AF-A0A258VWN7-F1
#
_entry.id   AF-A0A258VWN7-F1
#
_cell.length_a   1.000
_cell.length_b   1.000
_cell.length_c   1.000
_cell.angle_alpha   90.00
_cell.angle_beta   90.00
_cell.angle_gamma   90.00
#
_symmetry.space_group_name_H-M   'P 1'
#
loop_
_entity.id
_entity.type
_entity.pdbx_description
1 polymer ?
#
loop_
_entity_poly.entity_id
_entity_poly.type
_entity_poly.pdbx_seq_one_letter_code
_entity_poly.pdbx_strand_id
1 'polypeptide(L)'
;MTLQPGIMWDLTTFRSRVGIHFLTDVVSKFGQMPISGIGVSGAFYISKISSAYEYSNDGVLQQRTKAGFYINGSLTPVNVNLNRAAELNPDKNDLSVAAMVIDFMGGVGFDYPMGSNFILSGELNLRVGSNQSSGAQTKNLSYSGMTFFISFLTTYY
;
A
#
# COMPACT_ATOMS: atom_id res chain seq x y z
N MET A 1 -7.70 -1.89 10.29
CA MET A 1 -6.23 -1.94 10.09
C MET A 1 -6.00 -2.39 8.66
N THR A 2 -5.03 -1.85 7.93
CA THR A 2 -4.79 -2.25 6.52
C THR A 2 -3.45 -2.96 6.43
N LEU A 3 -3.41 -4.10 5.76
CA LEU A 3 -2.19 -4.81 5.41
C LEU A 3 -1.91 -4.60 3.93
N GLN A 4 -0.66 -4.30 3.62
CA GLN A 4 -0.22 -4.07 2.25
C GLN A 4 1.08 -4.81 1.91
N PRO A 5 1.11 -6.15 1.91
CA PRO A 5 2.30 -6.88 1.49
C PRO A 5 2.54 -6.64 -0.01
N GLY A 6 3.80 -6.47 -0.40
CA GLY A 6 4.15 -6.20 -1.78
C GLY A 6 5.60 -6.56 -2.10
N ILE A 7 5.87 -6.62 -3.40
CA ILE A 7 7.21 -6.84 -3.94
C ILE A 7 7.50 -5.63 -4.82
N MET A 8 8.63 -4.97 -4.54
CA MET A 8 9.10 -3.83 -5.30
C MET A 8 10.49 -4.11 -5.85
N TRP A 9 10.72 -3.63 -7.06
CA TRP A 9 12.02 -3.67 -7.73
C TRP A 9 12.69 -2.30 -7.62
N ASP A 10 13.97 -2.32 -7.26
CA ASP A 10 14.81 -1.13 -7.23
C ASP A 10 15.22 -0.73 -8.65
N LEU A 11 14.85 0.48 -9.04
CA LEU A 11 15.22 1.11 -10.30
C LEU A 11 16.27 2.18 -10.02
N THR A 12 17.49 1.76 -9.68
CA THR A 12 18.58 2.62 -9.20
C THR A 12 18.87 3.82 -10.11
N THR A 13 18.83 3.61 -11.43
CA THR A 13 19.01 4.67 -12.44
C THR A 13 18.02 5.82 -12.27
N PHE A 14 16.78 5.51 -11.88
CA PHE A 14 15.68 6.46 -11.76
C PHE A 14 15.42 6.91 -10.33
N ARG A 15 16.24 6.44 -9.38
CA ARG A 15 16.05 6.68 -7.94
C ARG A 15 14.64 6.30 -7.50
N SER A 16 14.11 5.19 -8.01
CA SER A 16 12.73 4.79 -7.75
C SER A 16 12.61 3.31 -7.40
N ARG A 17 11.50 2.98 -6.75
CA ARG A 17 11.00 1.62 -6.57
C ARG A 17 9.67 1.50 -7.27
N VAL A 18 9.44 0.41 -7.99
CA VAL A 18 8.13 0.11 -8.60
C VAL A 18 7.80 -1.34 -8.30
N GLY A 19 6.53 -1.64 -8.05
CA GLY A 19 6.14 -2.96 -7.62
C GLY A 19 4.66 -3.25 -7.72
N ILE A 20 4.33 -4.48 -7.33
CA ILE A 20 2.97 -4.94 -7.10
C ILE A 20 2.74 -5.10 -5.61
N HIS A 21 1.52 -4.81 -5.16
CA HIS A 21 1.11 -5.04 -3.79
C HIS A 21 -0.28 -5.65 -3.73
N PHE A 22 -0.55 -6.38 -2.67
CA PHE A 22 -1.89 -6.73 -2.26
C PHE A 22 -2.33 -5.73 -1.20
N LEU A 23 -3.55 -5.23 -1.27
CA LEU A 23 -4.16 -4.40 -0.24
C LEU A 23 -5.29 -5.19 0.40
N THR A 24 -5.34 -5.23 1.71
CA THR A 24 -6.52 -5.73 2.42
C THR A 24 -6.75 -5.01 3.73
N ASP A 25 -8.01 -4.72 4.02
CA ASP A 25 -8.41 -4.26 5.35
C ASP A 25 -8.70 -5.48 6.23
N VAL A 26 -8.02 -5.55 7.37
CA VAL A 26 -8.22 -6.55 8.41
C VAL A 26 -8.84 -5.91 9.65
N VAL A 27 -9.51 -6.73 10.46
CA VAL A 27 -10.19 -6.32 11.69
C VAL A 27 -11.31 -5.31 11.40
N SER A 28 -12.30 -5.75 10.61
CA SER A 28 -13.48 -4.96 10.29
C SER A 28 -14.74 -5.52 10.94
N LYS A 29 -15.71 -4.63 11.18
CA LYS A 29 -17.06 -4.98 11.64
C LYS A 29 -17.96 -5.56 10.52
N PHE A 30 -17.47 -5.58 9.28
CA PHE A 30 -18.22 -5.96 8.08
C PHE A 30 -17.67 -7.23 7.39
N GLY A 31 -16.89 -8.04 8.12
CA GLY A 31 -16.24 -9.26 7.62
C GLY A 31 -14.72 -9.27 7.83
N GLN A 32 -14.07 -10.40 7.50
CA GLN A 32 -12.62 -10.56 7.68
C GLN A 32 -11.78 -9.73 6.69
N MET A 33 -12.26 -9.53 5.45
CA MET A 33 -11.58 -8.78 4.37
C MET A 33 -12.58 -7.92 3.59
N PRO A 34 -13.18 -6.88 4.19
CA PRO A 34 -14.19 -6.07 3.53
C PRO A 34 -13.65 -5.25 2.35
N ILE A 35 -12.33 -5.01 2.30
CA ILE A 35 -11.66 -4.35 1.18
C ILE A 35 -10.48 -5.23 0.83
N SER A 36 -10.36 -5.63 -0.43
CA SER A 36 -9.21 -6.37 -0.92
C SER A 36 -8.94 -6.14 -2.40
N GLY A 37 -7.67 -6.12 -2.82
CA GLY A 37 -7.30 -5.90 -4.21
C GLY A 37 -5.81 -6.05 -4.46
N ILE A 38 -5.42 -6.18 -5.74
CA ILE A 38 -4.02 -6.20 -6.17
C ILE A 38 -3.78 -4.95 -6.99
N GLY A 39 -2.73 -4.21 -6.66
CA GLY A 39 -2.41 -2.93 -7.27
C GLY A 39 -0.94 -2.79 -7.59
N VAL A 40 -0.62 -1.62 -8.14
CA VAL A 40 0.75 -1.21 -8.45
C VAL A 40 1.16 -0.07 -7.54
N SER A 41 2.40 -0.09 -7.08
CA SER A 41 2.99 0.96 -6.24
C SER A 41 4.28 1.47 -6.86
N GLY A 42 4.53 2.76 -6.67
CA GLY A 42 5.78 3.40 -7.00
C GLY A 42 6.25 4.31 -5.87
N ALA A 43 7.56 4.42 -5.72
CA ALA A 43 8.20 5.40 -4.84
C ALA A 43 9.37 6.05 -5.58
N PHE A 44 9.56 7.35 -5.39
CA PHE A 44 10.68 8.13 -5.93
C PHE A 44 11.44 8.80 -4.80
N TYR A 45 12.76 8.58 -4.77
CA TYR A 45 13.67 9.07 -3.75
C TYR A 45 14.30 10.38 -4.18
N ILE A 46 14.21 11.39 -3.31
CA ILE A 46 14.73 12.74 -3.60
C ILE A 46 16.26 12.71 -3.80
N SER A 47 16.97 11.93 -2.98
CA SER A 47 18.44 11.86 -3.00
C SER A 47 18.97 10.62 -3.72
N LYS A 48 18.89 9.45 -3.09
CA LYS A 48 19.30 8.15 -3.62
C LYS A 48 18.37 7.07 -3.06
N ILE A 49 18.22 5.95 -3.77
CA ILE A 49 17.49 4.80 -3.23
C ILE A 49 18.17 4.35 -1.96
N SER A 50 17.36 4.14 -0.93
CA SER A 50 17.79 3.71 0.39
C SER A 50 18.41 2.31 0.40
N SER A 51 18.34 1.50 -0.66
CA SER A 51 18.87 0.13 -0.77
C SER A 51 19.93 -0.06 -1.86
N ALA A 52 20.50 1.01 -2.43
CA ALA A 52 21.42 0.86 -3.55
C ALA A 52 22.68 0.04 -3.18
N TYR A 53 23.01 -0.95 -4.01
CA TYR A 53 24.26 -1.68 -3.93
C TYR A 53 25.41 -0.84 -4.47
N GLU A 54 26.49 -0.71 -3.69
CA GLU A 54 27.74 -0.05 -4.09
C GLU A 54 28.85 -1.12 -4.00
N TYR A 55 29.74 -1.19 -5.00
CA TYR A 55 30.96 -1.99 -4.87
C TYR A 55 31.92 -1.25 -3.93
N SER A 56 32.46 -1.93 -2.93
CA SER A 56 33.57 -1.42 -2.14
C SER A 56 34.83 -1.30 -3.02
N ASN A 57 35.82 -0.53 -2.54
CA ASN A 57 37.12 -0.43 -3.22
C ASN A 57 37.83 -1.80 -3.35
N ASP A 58 37.42 -2.78 -2.56
CA ASP A 58 37.93 -4.16 -2.59
C ASP A 58 37.11 -5.08 -3.50
N GLY A 59 36.19 -4.53 -4.29
CA GLY A 59 35.35 -5.28 -5.24
C GLY A 59 34.20 -6.06 -4.60
N VAL A 60 33.90 -5.83 -3.32
CA VAL A 60 32.79 -6.48 -2.61
C VAL A 60 31.50 -5.71 -2.87
N LEU A 61 30.48 -6.36 -3.42
CA LEU A 61 29.14 -5.77 -3.55
C LEU A 61 28.53 -5.62 -2.15
N GLN A 62 28.33 -4.38 -1.70
CA GLN A 62 27.70 -4.10 -0.42
C GLN A 62 26.41 -3.34 -0.63
N GLN A 63 25.34 -3.79 0.02
CA GLN A 63 24.11 -3.01 0.07
C GLN A 63 24.31 -1.83 1.01
N ARG A 64 24.46 -0.62 0.47
CA ARG A 64 24.62 0.57 1.31
C ARG A 64 23.26 1.16 1.59
N THR A 65 22.70 0.75 2.71
CA THR A 65 21.37 1.21 3.09
C THR A 65 21.43 2.66 3.61
N LYS A 66 20.81 3.64 2.94
CA LYS A 66 20.84 5.06 3.34
C LYS A 66 19.45 5.55 3.73
N ALA A 67 19.39 6.34 4.81
CA ALA A 67 18.14 6.99 5.17
C ALA A 67 17.75 8.04 4.12
N GLY A 68 16.46 8.21 3.87
CA GLY A 68 16.02 9.15 2.84
C GLY A 68 14.52 9.36 2.79
N PHE A 69 14.15 10.57 2.36
CA PHE A 69 12.78 10.91 2.03
C PHE A 69 12.43 10.43 0.62
N TYR A 70 11.20 9.96 0.48
CA TYR A 70 10.61 9.60 -0.80
C TYR A 70 9.18 10.10 -0.89
N ILE A 71 8.74 10.27 -2.14
CA ILE A 71 7.32 10.42 -2.47
C ILE A 71 6.83 9.07 -2.99
N ASN A 72 5.60 8.69 -2.69
CA ASN A 72 5.02 7.43 -3.14
C ASN A 72 3.67 7.66 -3.83
N GLY A 73 3.23 6.63 -4.54
CA GLY A 73 1.89 6.54 -5.08
C GLY A 73 1.51 5.10 -5.37
N SER A 74 0.22 4.79 -5.31
CA SER A 74 -0.30 3.50 -5.74
C SER A 74 -1.68 3.62 -6.34
N LEU A 75 -2.00 2.67 -7.21
CA LEU A 75 -3.31 2.49 -7.82
C LEU A 75 -3.72 1.04 -7.64
N THR A 76 -4.88 0.83 -7.02
CA THR A 76 -5.34 -0.49 -6.60
C THR A 76 -6.83 -0.63 -6.92
N PRO A 77 -7.22 -1.44 -7.91
CA PRO A 77 -8.61 -1.88 -8.00
C PRO A 77 -8.91 -2.77 -6.79
N VAL A 78 -9.89 -2.36 -5.98
CA VAL A 78 -10.31 -3.09 -4.78
C VAL A 78 -11.76 -3.52 -4.91
N ASN A 79 -12.04 -4.74 -4.44
CA ASN A 79 -13.37 -5.20 -4.17
C ASN A 79 -13.74 -4.77 -2.74
N VAL A 80 -14.82 -4.00 -2.63
CA VAL A 80 -15.44 -3.61 -1.37
C VAL A 80 -16.64 -4.51 -1.15
N ASN A 81 -16.56 -5.37 -0.13
CA ASN A 81 -17.60 -6.29 0.28
C ASN A 81 -17.97 -6.00 1.75
N LEU A 82 -19.09 -5.29 1.94
CA LEU A 82 -19.63 -5.00 3.26
C LEU A 82 -20.79 -5.93 3.53
N ASN A 83 -20.53 -7.00 4.27
CA ASN A 83 -21.54 -7.93 4.75
C ASN A 83 -21.58 -7.88 6.28
N ARG A 84 -22.74 -7.63 6.87
CA ARG A 84 -22.92 -7.82 8.31
C ARG A 84 -23.44 -9.23 8.57
N ALA A 85 -22.80 -9.95 9.49
CA ALA A 85 -23.35 -11.22 9.98
C ALA A 85 -24.65 -10.93 10.74
N ALA A 86 -25.73 -11.63 10.37
CA ALA A 86 -27.07 -11.48 10.96
C ALA A 86 -27.09 -11.65 12.50
N GLU A 87 -26.10 -12.37 13.05
CA GLU A 87 -25.95 -12.65 14.48
C GLU A 87 -25.67 -11.39 15.34
N LEU A 88 -25.28 -10.25 14.75
CA LEU A 88 -24.98 -9.02 15.47
C LEU A 88 -26.14 -8.00 15.54
N ASN A 89 -27.29 -8.25 14.89
CA ASN A 89 -28.52 -7.45 15.03
C ASN A 89 -29.73 -8.18 14.40
N PRO A 90 -30.59 -8.86 15.20
CA PRO A 90 -31.75 -9.57 14.66
C PRO A 90 -32.85 -8.67 14.08
N ASP A 91 -32.82 -7.35 14.37
CA ASP A 91 -33.96 -6.47 14.09
C ASP A 91 -33.72 -5.33 13.07
N LYS A 92 -32.53 -5.16 12.46
CA LYS A 92 -32.26 -3.98 11.59
C LYS A 92 -31.33 -4.23 10.40
N ASN A 93 -31.94 -4.23 9.21
CA ASN A 93 -31.38 -4.05 7.87
C ASN A 93 -30.11 -4.86 7.54
N ASP A 94 -30.30 -5.93 6.77
CA ASP A 94 -29.25 -6.65 6.06
C ASP A 94 -28.46 -5.68 5.15
N LEU A 95 -27.29 -5.24 5.60
CA LEU A 95 -26.35 -4.51 4.76
C LEU A 95 -25.48 -5.53 4.03
N SER A 96 -25.80 -5.73 2.75
CA SER A 96 -24.99 -6.46 1.78
C SER A 96 -24.66 -5.51 0.63
N VAL A 97 -23.40 -5.08 0.56
CA VAL A 97 -22.90 -4.22 -0.53
C VAL A 97 -21.63 -4.83 -1.10
N ALA A 98 -21.65 -5.12 -2.40
CA ALA A 98 -20.47 -5.51 -3.17
C ALA A 98 -20.24 -4.50 -4.29
N ALA A 99 -19.06 -3.88 -4.33
CA ALA A 99 -18.70 -2.92 -5.36
C ALA A 99 -17.21 -2.97 -5.68
N MET A 100 -16.86 -2.76 -6.95
CA MET A 100 -15.48 -2.52 -7.36
C MET A 100 -15.18 -1.03 -7.28
N VAL A 101 -14.06 -0.68 -6.65
CA VAL A 101 -13.58 0.68 -6.43
C VAL A 101 -12.16 0.80 -6.97
N ILE A 102 -11.83 1.93 -7.58
CA ILE A 102 -10.44 2.28 -7.87
C ILE A 102 -9.91 3.08 -6.69
N ASP A 103 -8.95 2.50 -5.98
CA ASP A 103 -8.24 3.13 -4.87
C ASP A 103 -6.95 3.79 -5.38
N PHE A 104 -6.79 5.06 -5.04
CA PHE A 104 -5.57 5.81 -5.24
C PHE A 104 -4.98 6.17 -3.88
N MET A 105 -3.69 5.90 -3.73
CA MET A 105 -2.92 6.33 -2.59
C MET A 105 -1.75 7.19 -3.06
N GLY A 106 -1.43 8.25 -2.33
CA GLY A 106 -0.26 9.07 -2.60
C GLY A 106 0.19 9.81 -1.37
N GLY A 107 1.49 9.97 -1.22
CA GLY A 107 2.04 10.49 0.01
C GLY A 107 3.55 10.61 0.02
N VAL A 108 4.06 10.75 1.24
CA VAL A 108 5.48 10.93 1.52
C VAL A 108 5.91 9.94 2.58
N GLY A 109 7.15 9.48 2.48
CA GLY A 109 7.72 8.56 3.43
C GLY A 109 9.17 8.85 3.74
N PHE A 110 9.64 8.16 4.77
CA PHE A 110 11.03 8.17 5.19
C PHE A 110 11.50 6.74 5.44
N ASP A 111 12.58 6.37 4.78
CA ASP A 111 13.27 5.10 4.98
C ASP A 111 14.37 5.28 6.02
N TYR A 112 14.44 4.35 6.97
CA TYR A 112 15.54 4.22 7.92
C TYR A 112 16.21 2.84 7.79
N PRO A 113 17.53 2.79 7.49
CA PRO A 113 18.27 1.54 7.40
C PRO A 113 18.49 0.95 8.79
N MET A 114 17.94 -0.23 9.07
CA MET A 114 18.20 -0.93 10.34
C MET A 114 19.41 -1.87 10.27
N GLY A 115 19.79 -2.30 9.07
CA GLY A 115 20.93 -3.18 8.85
C GLY A 115 21.19 -3.44 7.37
N SER A 116 22.02 -4.45 7.09
CA SER A 116 22.20 -4.99 5.74
C SER A 116 20.88 -5.61 5.30
N ASN A 117 20.28 -5.11 4.22
CA ASN A 117 19.07 -5.63 3.60
C ASN A 117 17.77 -5.44 4.42
N PHE A 118 17.79 -4.55 5.41
CA PHE A 118 16.64 -4.24 6.25
C PHE A 118 16.38 -2.74 6.34
N ILE A 119 15.18 -2.34 5.95
CA ILE A 119 14.71 -0.95 5.99
C ILE A 119 13.39 -0.93 6.75
N LEU A 120 13.30 -0.01 7.69
CA LEU A 120 12.04 0.37 8.32
C LEU A 120 11.58 1.68 7.69
N SER A 121 10.31 1.74 7.27
CA SER A 121 9.75 2.92 6.63
C SER A 121 8.51 3.40 7.34
N GLY A 122 8.41 4.72 7.47
CA GLY A 122 7.19 5.39 7.91
C GLY A 122 6.62 6.23 6.77
N GLU A 123 5.33 6.11 6.50
CA GLU A 123 4.66 6.80 5.38
C GLU A 123 3.40 7.50 5.85
N LEU A 124 3.18 8.71 5.35
CA LEU A 124 1.92 9.42 5.49
C LEU A 124 1.27 9.54 4.11
N ASN A 125 0.12 8.88 3.96
CA ASN A 125 -0.54 8.70 2.68
C ASN A 125 -1.97 9.26 2.72
N LEU A 126 -2.34 10.02 1.69
CA LEU A 126 -3.74 10.28 1.38
C LEU A 126 -4.25 9.13 0.53
N ARG A 127 -5.39 8.58 0.92
CA ARG A 127 -6.05 7.44 0.27
C ARG A 127 -7.44 7.86 -0.15
N VAL A 128 -7.77 7.71 -1.41
CA VAL A 128 -9.08 8.04 -1.98
C VAL A 128 -9.57 6.88 -2.83
N GLY A 129 -10.83 6.50 -2.65
CA GLY A 129 -11.46 5.45 -3.45
C GLY A 129 -12.81 5.92 -3.94
N SER A 130 -13.13 5.65 -5.20
CA SER A 130 -14.47 5.81 -5.73
C SER A 130 -14.84 4.71 -6.72
N ASN A 131 -16.11 4.35 -6.76
CA ASN A 131 -16.67 3.63 -7.89
C ASN A 131 -17.23 4.63 -8.91
N GLN A 132 -17.07 4.33 -10.20
CA GLN A 132 -17.90 4.95 -11.23
C GLN A 132 -18.98 3.95 -11.60
N SER A 133 -20.18 4.12 -11.08
CA SER A 133 -21.32 3.34 -11.56
C SER A 133 -22.05 4.11 -12.64
N SER A 134 -22.18 3.47 -13.81
CA SER A 134 -23.03 3.88 -14.92
C SER A 134 -24.40 3.17 -14.90
N GLY A 135 -24.79 2.53 -13.79
CA GLY A 135 -26.01 1.73 -13.68
C GLY A 135 -26.87 2.02 -12.46
N ALA A 136 -28.19 2.04 -12.65
CA ALA A 136 -29.22 2.49 -11.71
C ALA A 136 -29.39 1.70 -10.39
N GLN A 137 -28.48 0.76 -10.04
CA GLN A 137 -28.66 -0.13 -8.87
C GLN A 137 -27.50 -0.20 -7.87
N THR A 138 -26.36 0.44 -8.12
CA THR A 138 -25.29 0.53 -7.11
C THR A 138 -25.16 1.96 -6.64
N LYS A 139 -25.44 2.21 -5.35
CA LYS A 139 -25.15 3.50 -4.72
C LYS A 139 -23.67 3.85 -4.95
N ASN A 140 -23.40 5.11 -5.26
CA ASN A 140 -22.03 5.62 -5.37
C ASN A 140 -21.32 5.38 -4.03
N LEU A 141 -20.22 4.63 -4.06
CA LEU A 141 -19.37 4.34 -2.93
C LEU A 141 -18.08 5.13 -3.12
N SER A 142 -17.80 6.01 -2.16
CA SER A 142 -16.56 6.77 -2.11
C SER A 142 -16.04 6.85 -0.68
N TYR A 143 -14.73 6.92 -0.56
CA TYR A 143 -14.05 7.18 0.71
C TYR A 143 -12.80 8.02 0.47
N SER A 144 -12.39 8.73 1.51
CA SER A 144 -11.15 9.49 1.57
C SER A 144 -10.64 9.47 3.00
N GLY A 145 -9.32 9.35 3.16
CA GLY A 145 -8.71 9.35 4.48
C GLY A 145 -7.19 9.53 4.42
N MET A 146 -6.63 9.92 5.55
CA MET A 146 -5.19 9.96 5.76
C MET A 146 -4.79 8.71 6.53
N THR A 147 -3.74 8.04 6.08
CA THR A 147 -3.25 6.80 6.67
C THR A 147 -1.77 6.94 6.99
N PHE A 148 -1.37 6.46 8.17
CA PHE A 148 0.03 6.29 8.52
C PHE A 148 0.39 4.81 8.36
N PHE A 149 1.41 4.52 7.54
CA PHE A 149 1.93 3.17 7.37
C PHE A 149 3.29 3.02 8.05
N ILE A 150 3.49 1.86 8.63
CA ILE A 150 4.80 1.38 9.03
C ILE A 150 5.08 0.15 8.19
N SER A 151 6.16 0.18 7.42
CA SER A 151 6.53 -0.87 6.48
C SER A 151 7.89 -1.43 6.87
N PHE A 152 8.00 -2.76 6.83
CA PHE A 152 9.28 -3.44 6.91
C PHE A 152 9.65 -3.92 5.51
N LEU A 153 10.78 -3.46 4.99
CA LEU A 153 11.27 -3.83 3.68
C LEU A 153 12.56 -4.62 3.82
N THR A 154 12.63 -5.69 3.05
CA THR A 154 13.84 -6.47 2.88
C THR A 154 14.13 -6.66 1.40
N THR A 155 15.41 -6.67 1.07
CA THR A 155 15.91 -6.73 -0.30
C THR A 155 16.65 -8.03 -0.51
N TYR A 156 16.32 -8.71 -1.61
CA TYR A 156 16.93 -9.98 -2.00
C TYR A 156 17.70 -9.79 -3.31
N TYR A 157 18.83 -10.48 -3.43
CA TYR A 157 19.62 -10.61 -4.65
C TYR A 157 19.54 -12.05 -5.15
#